data_AF-A0A2S8AFL6-F1
#
_entry.id   AF-A0A2S8AFL6-F1
#
_cell.length_a   1.000
_cell.length_b   1.000
_cell.length_c   1.000
_cell.angle_alpha   90.00
_cell.angle_beta   90.00
_cell.angle_gamma   90.00
#
_symmetry.space_group_name_H-M   'P 1'
#
loop_
_entity.id
_entity.type
_entity.pdbx_description
1 polymer ?
#
loop_
_entity_poly.entity_id
_entity_poly.type
_entity_poly.pdbx_seq_one_letter_code
_entity_poly.pdbx_strand_id
1 'polypeptide(L)'
;MPKIKCECENIISLSDIPSPNQWMIISDVDYEKYFDTEIDPNKLYMEMQLVVKCKVCGRLYVYWDGFENKPIIYKPEYIPKEYEGKGLGPVTEKD
;
A
#
# COMPACT_ATOMS: atom_id res chain seq x y z
N MET A 1 -14.28 3.72 11.17
CA MET A 1 -12.83 3.75 10.85
C MET A 1 -12.47 2.49 10.09
N PRO A 2 -12.04 2.60 8.83
CA PRO A 2 -11.70 1.44 8.03
C PRO A 2 -10.52 0.69 8.64
N LYS A 3 -10.64 -0.64 8.67
CA LYS A 3 -9.61 -1.57 9.12
C LYS A 3 -9.53 -2.68 8.10
N ILE A 4 -8.32 -3.10 7.79
CA ILE A 4 -8.06 -4.22 6.88
C ILE A 4 -7.41 -5.33 7.68
N LYS A 5 -7.91 -6.55 7.54
CA LYS A 5 -7.23 -7.73 8.09
C LYS A 5 -6.23 -8.24 7.05
N CYS A 6 -4.96 -8.30 7.42
CA CYS A 6 -3.92 -8.79 6.53
C CYS A 6 -3.90 -10.33 6.47
N GLU A 7 -3.29 -10.91 5.43
CA GLU A 7 -3.01 -12.37 5.31
C GLU A 7 -2.12 -12.90 6.45
N CYS A 8 -1.35 -12.02 7.12
CA CYS A 8 -0.59 -12.38 8.32
C CYS A 8 -1.39 -12.19 9.63
N GLU A 9 -2.71 -12.05 9.52
CA GLU A 9 -3.67 -11.81 10.61
C GLU A 9 -3.56 -10.44 11.31
N ASN A 10 -2.51 -9.65 11.03
CA ASN A 10 -2.39 -8.30 11.57
C ASN A 10 -3.54 -7.39 11.08
N ILE A 11 -4.17 -6.67 12.01
CA ILE A 11 -5.14 -5.62 11.70
C ILE A 11 -4.39 -4.34 11.35
N ILE A 12 -4.59 -3.86 10.13
CA ILE A 12 -4.06 -2.59 9.64
C ILE A 12 -5.11 -1.51 9.89
N SER A 13 -4.80 -0.58 10.80
CA SER A 13 -5.66 0.57 11.07
C SER A 13 -5.38 1.68 10.06
N LEU A 14 -6.44 2.27 9.51
CA LEU A 14 -6.41 3.49 8.69
C LEU A 14 -7.09 4.65 9.42
N SER A 15 -7.08 4.60 10.75
CA SER A 15 -7.71 5.58 11.64
C SER A 15 -6.99 6.92 11.69
N ASP A 16 -5.66 6.87 11.58
CA ASP A 16 -4.81 8.01 11.84
C ASP A 16 -4.81 8.92 10.60
N ILE A 17 -4.75 10.23 10.79
CA ILE A 17 -4.73 11.22 9.71
C ILE A 17 -3.53 12.15 9.94
N PRO A 18 -2.45 12.05 9.15
CA PRO A 18 -2.23 11.07 8.08
C PRO A 18 -1.99 9.65 8.61
N SER A 19 -2.39 8.63 7.84
CA SER A 19 -2.21 7.23 8.23
C SER A 19 -0.81 6.74 7.85
N PRO A 20 -0.02 6.19 8.78
CA PRO A 20 1.32 5.66 8.47
C PRO A 20 1.28 4.38 7.64
N ASN A 21 0.12 3.72 7.57
CA ASN A 21 -0.08 2.49 6.80
C ASN A 21 -0.64 2.76 5.40
N GLN A 22 -0.94 4.02 5.08
CA GLN A 22 -1.54 4.44 3.82
C GLN A 22 -0.52 5.20 2.99
N TRP A 23 -0.31 4.73 1.76
CA TRP A 23 0.46 5.44 0.74
C TRP A 23 -0.46 5.81 -0.41
N MET A 24 -0.14 6.93 -1.04
CA MET A 24 -0.76 7.38 -2.27
C MET A 24 0.30 7.26 -3.37
N ILE A 25 0.02 6.48 -4.41
CA ILE A 25 0.94 6.29 -5.54
C ILE A 25 0.32 6.84 -6.81
N ILE A 26 1.16 7.32 -7.72
CA ILE A 26 0.76 7.77 -9.05
C ILE A 26 1.84 7.30 -10.03
N SER A 27 1.43 6.97 -11.26
CA SER A 27 2.40 6.64 -12.30
C SER A 27 3.19 7.90 -12.69
N ASP A 28 4.43 7.73 -13.13
CA ASP A 28 5.26 8.84 -13.59
C ASP A 28 4.59 9.60 -14.75
N VAL A 29 4.04 8.85 -15.72
CA VAL A 29 3.30 9.39 -16.88
C VAL A 29 2.07 10.21 -16.46
N ASP A 30 1.37 9.79 -15.42
CA ASP A 30 0.22 10.55 -14.91
C ASP A 30 0.66 11.77 -14.10
N TYR A 31 1.79 11.67 -13.40
CA TYR A 31 2.36 12.77 -12.63
C TYR A 31 2.92 13.88 -13.51
N GLU A 32 3.49 13.55 -14.68
CA GLU A 32 3.99 14.54 -15.66
C GLU A 32 2.92 15.53 -16.12
N LYS A 33 1.64 15.14 -16.12
CA LYS A 33 0.50 16.01 -16.48
C LYS A 33 0.42 17.26 -15.61
N TYR A 34 1.09 17.27 -14.46
CA TYR A 34 1.10 18.37 -13.51
C TYR A 34 2.30 19.31 -13.63
N PHE A 35 3.27 19.05 -14.50
CA PHE A 35 4.54 19.82 -14.55
C PHE A 35 4.37 21.27 -15.00
N ASP A 36 3.45 21.50 -15.95
CA ASP A 36 3.21 22.83 -16.54
C ASP A 36 1.92 23.48 -16.01
N THR A 37 1.39 22.98 -14.88
CA THR A 37 0.13 23.48 -14.29
C THR A 37 0.30 23.81 -12.82
N GLU A 38 -0.51 24.75 -12.31
CA GLU A 38 -0.62 24.94 -10.87
C GLU A 38 -1.28 23.72 -10.24
N ILE A 39 -0.57 23.07 -9.32
CA ILE A 39 -1.03 21.83 -8.70
C ILE A 39 -2.10 22.15 -7.66
N ASP A 40 -3.31 21.66 -7.87
CA ASP A 40 -4.33 21.51 -6.84
C ASP A 40 -4.10 20.17 -6.10
N PRO A 41 -3.66 20.19 -4.82
CA PRO A 41 -3.35 18.97 -4.08
C PRO A 41 -4.54 18.02 -3.94
N ASN A 42 -5.77 18.54 -3.92
CA ASN A 42 -6.96 17.69 -3.80
C ASN A 42 -7.23 16.93 -5.10
N LYS A 43 -7.05 17.58 -6.25
CA LYS A 43 -7.18 16.91 -7.55
C LYS A 43 -6.09 15.87 -7.75
N LEU A 44 -4.83 16.20 -7.41
CA LEU A 44 -3.73 15.24 -7.46
C LEU A 44 -4.02 14.03 -6.56
N TYR A 45 -4.51 14.25 -5.35
CA TYR A 45 -4.88 13.17 -4.43
C TYR A 45 -5.99 12.27 -4.98
N MET A 46 -6.96 12.81 -5.72
CA MET A 46 -8.04 12.04 -6.35
C MET A 46 -7.58 11.14 -7.50
N GLU A 47 -6.51 11.50 -8.20
CA GLU A 47 -5.92 10.69 -9.27
C GLU A 47 -4.95 9.60 -8.74
N MET A 48 -4.50 9.74 -7.50
CA MET A 48 -3.59 8.78 -6.87
C MET A 48 -4.30 7.49 -6.46
N GLN A 49 -3.59 6.38 -6.62
CA GLN A 49 -4.01 5.06 -6.18
C GLN A 49 -3.68 4.83 -4.72
N LEU A 50 -4.65 4.28 -3.98
CA LEU A 50 -4.48 3.95 -2.58
C LEU A 50 -3.70 2.63 -2.43
N VAL A 51 -2.65 2.67 -1.63
CA VAL A 51 -1.87 1.50 -1.22
C VAL A 51 -1.89 1.39 0.29
N VAL A 52 -2.24 0.21 0.81
CA VAL A 52 -2.14 -0.08 2.24
C VAL A 52 -0.98 -1.03 2.49
N LYS A 53 -0.02 -0.61 3.32
CA LYS A 53 1.14 -1.41 3.71
C LYS A 53 0.94 -2.07 5.06
N CYS A 54 1.14 -3.38 5.12
CA CYS A 54 1.21 -4.10 6.39
C CYS A 54 2.57 -3.89 7.06
N LYS A 55 2.59 -3.22 8.22
CA LYS A 55 3.81 -3.02 9.02
C LYS A 55 4.41 -4.29 9.65
N VAL A 56 3.75 -5.44 9.50
CA VAL A 56 4.14 -6.71 10.13
C VAL A 56 4.77 -7.65 9.11
N CYS A 57 4.18 -7.78 7.92
CA CYS A 57 4.65 -8.68 6.88
C CYS A 57 5.05 -7.98 5.56
N GLY A 58 5.03 -6.64 5.52
CA GLY A 58 5.42 -5.87 4.35
C GLY A 58 4.50 -5.98 3.13
N ARG A 59 3.44 -6.81 3.15
CA ARG A 59 2.47 -6.91 2.05
C ARG A 59 1.85 -5.57 1.71
N LEU A 60 1.65 -5.34 0.42
CA LEU A 60 0.97 -4.17 -0.12
C LEU A 60 -0.40 -4.59 -0.66
N TYR A 61 -1.44 -3.87 -0.26
CA TYR A 61 -2.79 -3.97 -0.79
C TYR A 61 -3.01 -2.77 -1.69
N VAL A 62 -3.01 -2.98 -3.00
CA VAL A 62 -3.12 -1.90 -3.99
C VAL A 62 -4.52 -1.90 -4.58
N TYR A 63 -5.21 -0.76 -4.45
CA TYR A 63 -6.60 -0.57 -4.86
C TYR A 63 -6.69 0.11 -6.22
N TRP A 64 -6.27 -0.58 -7.28
CA TRP A 64 -6.26 -0.06 -8.66
C TRP A 64 -7.64 0.42 -9.15
N ASP A 65 -8.70 -0.25 -8.71
CA ASP A 65 -10.08 0.07 -9.08
C ASP A 65 -10.80 0.87 -7.98
N GLY A 66 -10.06 1.50 -7.06
CA GLY A 66 -10.62 2.26 -5.94
C GLY A 66 -10.91 1.42 -4.68
N PHE A 67 -11.10 2.12 -3.55
CA PHE A 67 -11.10 1.52 -2.21
C PHE A 67 -12.26 0.55 -1.92
N GLU A 68 -13.40 0.75 -2.58
CA GLU A 68 -14.59 -0.11 -2.44
C GLU A 68 -14.43 -1.46 -3.16
N ASN A 69 -13.40 -1.59 -4.01
CA ASN A 69 -13.11 -2.81 -4.77
C ASN A 69 -12.04 -3.67 -4.08
N LYS A 70 -11.93 -4.94 -4.51
CA LYS A 70 -10.91 -5.84 -3.98
C LYS A 70 -9.51 -5.37 -4.40
N PRO A 71 -8.56 -5.23 -3.46
CA PRO A 71 -7.19 -4.89 -3.81
C PRO A 71 -6.44 -6.09 -4.42
N ILE A 72 -5.42 -5.80 -5.21
CA ILE A 72 -4.39 -6.78 -5.54
C ILE A 72 -3.34 -6.79 -4.41
N ILE A 73 -3.00 -8.00 -3.95
CA ILE A 73 -2.06 -8.17 -2.83
C ILE A 73 -0.69 -8.56 -3.36
N TYR A 74 0.32 -7.73 -3.06
CA TYR A 74 1.72 -7.99 -3.38
C TYR A 74 2.47 -8.41 -2.13
N LYS A 75 3.36 -9.39 -2.26
CA LYS A 75 4.31 -9.80 -1.21
C LYS A 75 5.71 -9.33 -1.58
N PRO A 76 6.51 -8.84 -0.62
CA PRO A 76 7.94 -8.64 -0.84
C PRO A 76 8.60 -9.96 -1.25
N GLU A 77 9.49 -9.93 -2.25
CA GLU A 77 10.32 -11.10 -2.62
C GLU A 77 11.40 -11.36 -1.56
N TYR A 78 12.03 -10.29 -1.08
CA TYR A 78 12.93 -10.30 0.06
C TYR A 78 12.21 -9.77 1.30
N ILE A 79 12.43 -10.43 2.44
CA ILE A 79 11.89 -10.01 3.74
C ILE A 79 12.99 -9.28 4.48
N PRO A 80 12.92 -7.94 4.61
CA PRO A 80 13.85 -7.21 5.47
C PRO A 80 13.83 -7.77 6.90
N LYS A 81 15.00 -7.78 7.56
CA LYS A 81 15.17 -8.29 8.94
C LYS A 81 14.13 -7.73 9.93
N GLU A 82 13.66 -6.51 9.73
CA GLU A 82 12.61 -5.89 10.56
C GLU A 82 11.25 -6.63 10.56
N TYR A 83 11.03 -7.50 9.57
CA TYR A 83 9.84 -8.34 9.38
C TYR A 83 10.09 -9.84 9.66
N GLU A 84 11.32 -10.26 9.97
CA GLU A 84 11.63 -11.66 10.31
C GLU A 84 10.88 -12.11 11.58
N GLY A 85 10.35 -13.34 11.57
CA GLY A 85 9.61 -13.93 12.69
C GLY A 85 8.19 -13.38 12.92
N LYS A 86 7.72 -12.45 12.07
CA LYS A 86 6.42 -11.77 12.22
C LYS A 86 5.31 -12.30 11.29
N GLY A 87 5.32 -13.60 10.98
CA GLY A 87 4.21 -14.24 10.26
C GLY A 87 4.31 -14.19 8.73
N LEU A 88 5.50 -13.95 8.19
CA LEU A 88 5.85 -14.44 6.86
C LEU A 88 6.42 -15.84 7.05
N GLY A 89 5.65 -16.87 6.69
CA GLY A 89 6.21 -18.23 6.61
C GLY A 89 7.46 -18.24 5.72
N PRO A 90 8.37 -19.23 5.91
CA PRO A 90 9.65 -19.24 5.23
C PRO A 90 9.47 -19.09 3.72
N VAL A 91 10.29 -18.24 3.12
CA VAL A 91 10.51 -18.25 1.67
C VAL A 91 11.16 -19.59 1.38
N THR A 92 10.42 -20.54 0.82
CA THR A 92 11.06 -21.70 0.22
C THR A 92 11.83 -21.17 -0.98
N GLU A 93 13.15 -21.04 -0.85
CA GLU A 93 14.05 -21.00 -1.99
C GLU A 93 13.65 -22.20 -2.85
N LYS A 94 13.15 -21.94 -4.06
CA LYS A 94 13.04 -22.99 -5.06
C LYS A 94 14.41 -23.09 -5.70
N ASP A 95 15.03 -24.26 -5.50
CA ASP A 95 16.20 -24.74 -6.23
C ASP A 95 16.06 -24.58 -7.75
#